data_AF-A0A7S0SW54-F1
#
_entry.id   AF-A0A7S0SW54-F1
#
_cell.length_a   1.000
_cell.length_b   1.000
_cell.length_c   1.000
_cell.angle_alpha   90.00
_cell.angle_beta   90.00
_cell.angle_gamma   90.00
#
_symmetry.space_group_name_H-M   'P 1'
#
loop_
_entity.id
_entity.type
_entity.pdbx_description
1 polymer ?
#
loop_
_entity_poly.entity_id
_entity_poly.type
_entity_poly.pdbx_seq_one_letter_code
_entity_poly.pdbx_strand_id
1 'polypeptide(L)'
;YGLDGGAGTGEDEDLVAVASGKHFCFPEFTFAPGSITSIVPSTERVRPEQYTFSLTEGDGTRTVGFCRRFLPPSDGGRARYPVVMCVLSKHAWFSFFFTALEKVEPHILALPPLSTSSGGSDDGRTTTGMPSGAHATQFLRAVCARPAAGPGAELVIPLPWHVPGTGFPSELALKVPEGAAAGAGHAANPDVRFAPLMFHIGGVHATLALFAALVFERRVVLSGSDLTTLSAAVHAANAALYPLAWQHIFLPLMPAGFIDYLTAPMPFLVGLPAALVPAMKMLPCEEVFHLDLDTGEYTCFPGDLESLPTRPVRALQAALESQMKGGRHDDAAIAAAFRRFFSSTLGPYRRHVVSEGECECPRGAIAAGGLWLDQDAFVAAGATRRTKLLLEAMRGTQMYEVFVRERLAAMSGGEGDSK
;
A
#
# COMPACT_ATOMS: atom_id res chain seq x y z
N TYR A 1 -14.71 12.51 -4.78
CA TYR A 1 -14.72 13.88 -5.32
C TYR A 1 -13.64 13.90 -6.38
N GLY A 2 -14.03 14.22 -7.61
CA GLY A 2 -13.20 14.03 -8.78
C GLY A 2 -11.98 14.94 -8.73
N LEU A 3 -10.95 14.57 -9.49
CA LEU A 3 -9.69 15.29 -9.65
C LEU A 3 -9.87 16.75 -10.16
N ASP A 4 -11.09 17.12 -10.56
CA ASP A 4 -11.41 18.38 -11.22
C ASP A 4 -12.02 19.42 -10.25
N GLY A 5 -12.17 19.07 -8.97
CA GLY A 5 -12.80 19.97 -7.98
C GLY A 5 -14.31 20.17 -8.12
N GLY A 6 -14.97 19.37 -8.96
CA GLY A 6 -16.43 19.28 -9.04
C GLY A 6 -17.06 18.48 -7.89
N ALA A 7 -18.40 18.48 -7.84
CA ALA A 7 -19.13 17.43 -7.12
C ALA A 7 -18.65 16.08 -7.69
N GLY A 8 -18.31 15.12 -6.83
CA GLY A 8 -17.70 13.85 -7.26
C GLY A 8 -18.52 13.15 -8.34
N THR A 9 -17.88 12.26 -9.10
CA THR A 9 -18.62 11.39 -10.01
C THR A 9 -19.48 10.42 -9.20
N GLY A 10 -20.51 9.80 -9.81
CA GLY A 10 -21.25 8.73 -9.14
C GLY A 10 -20.34 7.59 -8.67
N GLU A 11 -19.29 7.29 -9.44
CA GLU A 11 -18.25 6.31 -9.08
C GLU A 11 -17.49 6.69 -7.80
N ASP A 12 -17.19 7.97 -7.60
CA ASP A 12 -16.55 8.43 -6.36
C ASP A 12 -17.44 8.24 -5.14
N GLU A 13 -18.74 8.49 -5.27
CA GLU A 13 -19.71 8.30 -4.19
C GLU A 13 -19.85 6.81 -3.85
N ASP A 14 -19.86 5.94 -4.86
CA ASP A 14 -19.86 4.49 -4.69
C ASP A 14 -18.60 4.00 -3.94
N LEU A 15 -17.41 4.51 -4.30
CA LEU A 15 -16.17 4.16 -3.60
C LEU A 15 -16.22 4.55 -2.12
N VAL A 16 -16.76 5.73 -1.80
CA VAL A 16 -16.95 6.19 -0.41
C VAL A 16 -17.97 5.31 0.32
N ALA A 17 -19.08 4.97 -0.34
CA ALA A 17 -20.10 4.10 0.22
C ALA A 17 -19.56 2.69 0.50
N VAL A 18 -18.75 2.14 -0.40
CA VAL A 18 -18.06 0.85 -0.20
C VAL A 18 -17.06 0.93 0.95
N ALA A 19 -16.17 1.93 0.95
CA ALA A 19 -15.18 2.09 2.02
C ALA A 19 -15.83 2.17 3.41
N SER A 20 -16.90 2.96 3.53
CA SER A 20 -17.66 3.15 4.77
C SER A 20 -18.48 1.91 5.15
N GLY A 21 -19.32 1.41 4.23
CA GLY A 21 -20.25 0.30 4.49
C GLY A 21 -19.57 -1.06 4.64
N LYS A 22 -18.32 -1.19 4.19
CA LYS A 22 -17.48 -2.38 4.39
C LYS A 22 -16.42 -2.20 5.49
N HIS A 23 -16.47 -1.09 6.21
CA HIS A 23 -15.66 -0.81 7.41
C HIS A 23 -14.15 -0.78 7.20
N PHE A 24 -13.68 -0.31 6.04
CA PHE A 24 -12.24 -0.16 5.77
C PHE A 24 -11.54 0.85 6.71
N CYS A 25 -12.29 1.83 7.24
CA CYS A 25 -11.78 2.77 8.23
C CYS A 25 -11.60 2.15 9.63
N PHE A 26 -12.18 0.99 9.92
CA PHE A 26 -12.13 0.31 11.21
C PHE A 26 -11.91 -1.20 11.01
N PRO A 27 -10.76 -1.59 10.43
CA PRO A 27 -10.56 -2.92 9.87
C PRO A 27 -10.58 -4.06 10.89
N GLU A 28 -10.19 -3.80 12.14
CA GLU A 28 -10.12 -4.80 13.21
C GLU A 28 -11.50 -5.13 13.82
N PHE A 29 -12.52 -4.31 13.58
CA PHE A 29 -13.80 -4.45 14.26
C PHE A 29 -14.73 -5.40 13.51
N THR A 30 -15.06 -6.52 14.14
CA THR A 30 -16.23 -7.33 13.79
C THR A 30 -17.46 -6.69 14.44
N PHE A 31 -18.40 -6.15 13.68
CA PHE A 31 -19.64 -5.55 14.23
C PHE A 31 -20.64 -6.61 14.72
N ALA A 32 -20.19 -7.56 15.54
CA ALA A 32 -21.08 -8.28 16.44
C ALA A 32 -21.72 -7.24 17.39
N PRO A 33 -23.02 -7.37 17.73
CA PRO A 33 -23.67 -6.46 18.68
C PRO A 33 -22.84 -6.37 19.98
N GLY A 34 -22.36 -5.18 20.31
CA GLY A 34 -21.53 -4.93 21.50
C GLY A 34 -20.01 -4.80 21.28
N SER A 35 -19.53 -4.72 20.03
CA SER A 35 -18.07 -4.64 19.75
C SER A 35 -17.48 -3.22 19.65
N ILE A 36 -18.29 -2.14 19.62
CA ILE A 36 -17.81 -0.77 19.86
C ILE A 36 -17.80 -0.50 21.37
N THR A 37 -17.14 -1.35 22.14
CA THR A 37 -17.13 -1.24 23.62
C THR A 37 -15.73 -1.10 24.21
N SER A 38 -14.69 -0.86 23.40
CA SER A 38 -13.47 -0.27 23.96
C SER A 38 -13.75 1.19 24.31
N ILE A 39 -14.49 1.39 25.40
CA ILE A 39 -14.46 2.61 26.17
C ILE A 39 -12.99 2.79 26.53
N VAL A 40 -12.29 3.61 25.77
CA VAL A 40 -10.92 3.98 26.11
C VAL A 40 -11.04 4.81 27.39
N PRO A 41 -10.48 4.36 28.53
CA PRO A 41 -10.58 5.08 29.80
C PRO A 41 -10.20 6.55 29.62
N SER A 42 -10.87 7.47 30.31
CA SER A 42 -10.68 8.92 30.15
C SER A 42 -9.22 9.38 30.39
N THR A 43 -8.43 8.56 31.10
CA THR A 43 -7.02 8.79 31.43
C THR A 43 -6.03 8.37 30.34
N GLU A 44 -6.46 7.58 29.35
CA GLU A 44 -5.56 7.04 28.33
C GLU A 44 -5.39 8.04 27.17
N ARG A 45 -4.14 8.45 26.93
CA ARG A 45 -3.76 9.24 25.75
C ARG A 45 -3.36 8.27 24.64
N VAL A 46 -4.27 8.05 23.71
CA VAL A 46 -3.99 7.29 22.49
C VAL A 46 -3.37 8.25 21.47
N ARG A 47 -2.21 7.87 20.91
CA ARG A 47 -1.60 8.63 19.82
C ARG A 47 -2.43 8.44 18.54
N PRO A 48 -2.59 9.48 17.71
CA PRO A 48 -3.22 9.29 16.41
C PRO A 48 -2.47 8.27 15.56
N GLU A 49 -3.20 7.41 14.88
CA GLU A 49 -2.68 6.42 13.95
C GLU A 49 -2.90 6.89 12.52
N GLN A 50 -1.98 6.51 11.63
CA GLN A 50 -2.03 6.83 10.21
C GLN A 50 -1.85 5.57 9.41
N TYR A 51 -2.90 5.11 8.74
CA TYR A 51 -2.85 3.86 8.00
C TYR A 51 -3.53 3.99 6.65
N THR A 52 -3.22 3.04 5.77
CA THR A 52 -3.83 2.96 4.45
C THR A 52 -4.53 1.64 4.22
N PHE A 53 -5.59 1.69 3.42
CA PHE A 53 -6.19 0.53 2.78
C PHE A 53 -6.22 0.74 1.26
N SER A 54 -6.56 -0.30 0.50
CA SER A 54 -6.69 -0.20 -0.96
C SER A 54 -8.00 -0.83 -1.42
N LEU A 55 -8.67 -0.14 -2.35
CA LEU A 55 -9.81 -0.63 -3.10
C LEU A 55 -9.32 -0.92 -4.53
N THR A 56 -9.59 -2.12 -5.02
CA THR A 56 -9.24 -2.51 -6.40
C THR A 56 -10.48 -2.40 -7.27
N GLU A 57 -10.40 -1.60 -8.33
CA GLU A 57 -11.47 -1.40 -9.31
C GLU A 57 -11.47 -2.53 -10.36
N GLY A 58 -12.53 -2.61 -11.16
CA GLY A 58 -12.72 -3.72 -12.12
C GLY A 58 -11.67 -3.79 -13.23
N ASP A 59 -10.95 -2.70 -13.49
CA ASP A 59 -9.83 -2.60 -14.43
C ASP A 59 -8.47 -2.96 -13.80
N GLY A 60 -8.44 -3.33 -12.51
CA GLY A 60 -7.24 -3.62 -11.75
C GLY A 60 -6.53 -2.38 -11.19
N THR A 61 -7.05 -1.17 -11.45
CA THR A 61 -6.52 0.05 -10.83
C THR A 61 -6.83 0.07 -9.34
N ARG A 62 -5.98 0.74 -8.57
CA ARG A 62 -6.06 0.78 -7.11
C ARG A 62 -6.30 2.20 -6.63
N THR A 63 -7.35 2.38 -5.86
CA THR A 63 -7.62 3.59 -5.09
C THR A 63 -7.17 3.36 -3.65
N VAL A 64 -6.31 4.24 -3.14
CA VAL A 64 -5.77 4.18 -1.77
C VAL A 64 -6.62 5.03 -0.84
N GLY A 65 -7.02 4.47 0.30
CA GLY A 65 -7.67 5.19 1.38
C GLY A 65 -6.68 5.59 2.45
N PHE A 66 -6.39 6.88 2.59
CA PHE A 66 -5.52 7.44 3.61
C PHE A 66 -6.31 7.77 4.86
N CYS A 67 -6.10 7.02 5.93
CA CYS A 67 -6.80 7.17 7.19
C CYS A 67 -5.94 7.87 8.23
N ARG A 68 -6.56 8.75 9.01
CA ARG A 68 -6.02 9.26 10.26
C ARG A 68 -7.04 9.06 11.37
N ARG A 69 -6.70 8.16 12.30
CA ARG A 69 -7.53 7.79 13.44
C ARG A 69 -7.05 8.49 14.69
N PHE A 70 -7.96 9.08 15.45
CA PHE A 70 -7.64 9.74 16.70
C PHE A 70 -8.79 9.60 17.70
N LEU A 71 -8.50 9.85 18.97
CA LEU A 71 -9.49 9.84 20.04
C LEU A 71 -9.82 11.29 20.44
N PRO A 72 -11.09 11.73 20.36
CA PRO A 72 -11.48 13.07 20.78
C PRO A 72 -11.12 13.38 22.25
N PRO A 73 -11.00 14.67 22.63
CA PRO A 73 -10.74 15.05 24.00
C PRO A 73 -11.87 14.58 24.92
N SER A 74 -11.54 14.24 26.17
CA SER A 74 -12.56 13.84 27.16
C SER A 74 -13.34 15.06 27.64
N ASP A 75 -14.64 15.10 27.37
CA ASP A 75 -15.55 16.11 27.93
C ASP A 75 -16.27 15.54 29.18
N GLY A 76 -15.68 15.76 30.36
CA GLY A 76 -16.35 15.51 31.64
C GLY A 76 -16.66 14.05 32.00
N GLY A 77 -15.83 13.07 31.59
CA GLY A 77 -15.92 11.68 32.06
C GLY A 77 -16.87 10.76 31.28
N ARG A 78 -17.36 11.19 30.11
CA ARG A 78 -18.13 10.33 29.19
C ARG A 78 -17.24 9.37 28.41
N ALA A 79 -17.82 8.24 27.99
CA ALA A 79 -17.19 7.30 27.07
C ALA A 79 -16.81 8.00 25.75
N ARG A 80 -15.62 7.69 25.22
CA ARG A 80 -15.06 8.27 24.00
C ARG A 80 -15.03 7.21 22.91
N TYR A 81 -15.36 7.61 21.69
CA TYR A 81 -15.27 6.76 20.50
C TYR A 81 -14.15 7.25 19.59
N PRO A 82 -13.36 6.35 18.99
CA PRO A 82 -12.36 6.74 18.01
C PRO A 82 -13.03 7.33 16.76
N VAL A 83 -12.42 8.37 16.20
CA VAL A 83 -12.85 9.04 14.97
C VAL A 83 -11.77 8.85 13.91
N VAL A 84 -12.19 8.61 12.66
CA VAL A 84 -11.30 8.44 11.52
C VAL A 84 -11.63 9.47 10.45
N MET A 85 -10.62 10.23 10.03
CA MET A 85 -10.67 10.96 8.76
C MET A 85 -10.09 10.08 7.65
N CYS A 86 -10.77 10.00 6.51
CA CYS A 86 -10.30 9.24 5.37
C CYS A 86 -10.35 10.05 4.08
N VAL A 87 -9.29 10.01 3.28
CA VAL A 87 -9.24 10.52 1.90
C VAL A 87 -8.99 9.35 0.95
N LEU A 88 -9.84 9.19 -0.06
CA LEU A 88 -9.63 8.22 -1.14
C LEU A 88 -8.92 8.92 -2.31
N SER A 89 -7.85 8.33 -2.83
CA SER A 89 -7.14 8.87 -3.99
C SER A 89 -6.54 7.77 -4.87
N LYS A 90 -6.54 7.99 -6.20
CA LYS A 90 -5.78 7.19 -7.16
C LYS A 90 -4.27 7.47 -7.11
N HIS A 91 -3.86 8.55 -6.44
CA HIS A 91 -2.46 8.89 -6.23
C HIS A 91 -1.95 8.35 -4.89
N ALA A 92 -0.86 7.58 -4.94
CA ALA A 92 -0.22 7.00 -3.75
C ALA A 92 0.69 8.01 -3.01
N TRP A 93 0.24 9.25 -2.77
CA TRP A 93 1.06 10.29 -2.14
C TRP A 93 0.93 10.25 -0.60
N PHE A 94 1.55 9.24 0.02
CA PHE A 94 1.51 9.00 1.46
C PHE A 94 1.87 10.24 2.30
N SER A 95 3.05 10.83 2.10
CA SER A 95 3.49 12.01 2.86
C SER A 95 2.58 13.20 2.65
N PHE A 96 2.10 13.41 1.43
CA PHE A 96 1.18 14.50 1.09
C PHE A 96 -0.14 14.37 1.87
N PHE A 97 -0.84 13.24 1.74
CA PHE A 97 -2.15 13.05 2.36
C PHE A 97 -2.06 12.91 3.87
N PHE A 98 -1.04 12.24 4.41
CA PHE A 98 -0.85 12.15 5.86
C PHE A 98 -0.53 13.50 6.48
N THR A 99 0.30 14.33 5.83
CA THR A 99 0.57 15.70 6.29
C THR A 99 -0.71 16.54 6.25
N ALA A 100 -1.50 16.42 5.18
CA ALA A 100 -2.78 17.12 5.07
C ALA A 100 -3.74 16.74 6.22
N LEU A 101 -3.92 15.45 6.48
CA LEU A 101 -4.79 14.95 7.54
C LEU A 101 -4.29 15.35 8.94
N GLU A 102 -2.97 15.32 9.18
CA GLU A 102 -2.38 15.73 10.45
C GLU A 102 -2.67 17.20 10.78
N LYS A 103 -2.61 18.08 9.78
CA LYS A 103 -2.86 19.51 9.97
C LYS A 103 -4.33 19.83 10.24
N VAL A 104 -5.26 18.98 9.82
CA VAL A 104 -6.71 19.16 10.04
C VAL A 104 -7.17 18.68 11.40
N GLU A 105 -6.52 17.64 11.95
CA GLU A 105 -6.97 17.00 13.18
C GLU A 105 -7.27 18.00 14.32
N PRO A 106 -6.35 18.92 14.71
CA PRO A 106 -6.60 19.85 15.81
C PRO A 106 -7.85 20.71 15.62
N HIS A 107 -8.23 20.95 14.37
CA HIS A 107 -9.37 21.77 14.02
C HIS A 107 -10.69 21.02 14.10
N ILE A 108 -10.69 19.72 13.82
CA ILE A 108 -11.86 18.87 14.06
C ILE A 108 -12.12 18.74 15.55
N LEU A 109 -11.07 18.60 16.36
CA LEU A 109 -11.20 18.52 17.82
C LEU A 109 -11.78 19.79 18.46
N ALA A 110 -11.67 20.93 17.77
CA ALA A 110 -12.24 22.21 18.22
C ALA A 110 -13.72 22.40 17.84
N LEU A 111 -14.29 21.53 17.01
CA LEU A 111 -15.72 21.57 16.70
C LEU A 111 -16.54 21.11 17.92
N PRO A 112 -17.78 21.61 18.09
CA PRO A 112 -18.68 21.08 19.11
C PRO A 112 -18.78 19.56 18.99
N PRO A 113 -18.86 18.81 20.11
CA PRO A 113 -18.96 17.36 20.06
C PRO A 113 -20.12 16.96 19.14
N LEU A 114 -19.84 16.07 18.19
CA LEU A 114 -20.84 15.51 17.28
C LEU A 114 -21.98 14.98 18.16
N SER A 115 -23.11 15.67 18.17
CA SER A 115 -24.22 15.31 19.04
C SER A 115 -24.72 13.94 18.64
N THR A 116 -24.48 12.94 19.48
CA THR A 116 -25.30 11.73 19.47
C THR A 116 -26.70 12.22 19.80
N SER A 117 -27.65 12.09 18.86
CA SER A 117 -29.03 12.47 19.08
C SER A 117 -29.61 11.62 20.21
N SER A 118 -29.48 12.08 21.45
CA SER A 118 -30.22 11.55 22.58
C SER A 118 -31.63 12.12 22.53
N GLY A 119 -32.55 11.40 21.89
CA GLY A 119 -33.98 11.73 21.95
C GLY A 119 -34.74 11.55 20.63
N GLY A 120 -34.83 10.32 20.14
CA GLY A 120 -35.68 9.95 19.01
C GLY A 120 -35.47 8.47 18.69
N SER A 121 -36.55 7.73 18.43
CA SER A 121 -36.57 6.29 18.18
C SER A 121 -35.36 5.77 17.40
N ASP A 122 -34.66 4.84 18.03
CA ASP A 122 -33.42 4.21 17.59
C ASP A 122 -33.65 3.31 16.37
N ASP A 123 -33.49 3.86 15.18
CA ASP A 123 -33.41 3.11 13.91
C ASP A 123 -31.95 2.72 13.59
N GLY A 124 -31.14 2.31 14.58
CA GLY A 124 -29.91 1.50 14.39
C GLY A 124 -28.86 1.97 13.37
N ARG A 125 -28.95 3.18 12.83
CA ARG A 125 -28.07 3.75 11.80
C ARG A 125 -27.29 4.90 12.42
N THR A 126 -26.17 4.56 13.04
CA THR A 126 -25.15 5.54 13.44
C THR A 126 -24.48 6.14 12.19
N THR A 127 -25.06 7.21 11.65
CA THR A 127 -24.36 8.14 10.76
C THR A 127 -24.82 9.56 11.05
N THR A 128 -24.00 10.36 11.72
CA THR A 128 -24.08 11.82 11.60
C THR A 128 -22.76 12.27 11.02
N GLY A 129 -22.68 12.28 9.69
CA GLY A 129 -21.53 12.83 8.97
C GLY A 129 -21.22 14.25 9.44
N MET A 130 -19.96 14.65 9.35
CA MET A 130 -19.54 16.02 9.64
C MET A 130 -20.39 17.01 8.84
N PRO A 131 -20.87 18.12 9.43
CA PRO A 131 -21.66 19.11 8.71
C PRO A 131 -20.97 19.53 7.41
N SER A 132 -21.71 19.62 6.31
CA SER A 132 -21.14 20.00 5.00
C SER A 132 -20.48 21.39 4.97
N GLY A 133 -20.86 22.25 5.92
CA GLY A 133 -20.27 23.58 6.15
C GLY A 133 -19.18 23.61 7.23
N ALA A 134 -18.80 22.47 7.81
CA ALA A 134 -17.69 22.42 8.76
C ALA A 134 -16.37 22.70 8.02
N HIS A 135 -15.48 23.48 8.66
CA HIS A 135 -14.19 23.87 8.09
C HIS A 135 -13.34 22.68 7.64
N ALA A 136 -13.44 21.54 8.33
CA ALA A 136 -12.72 20.32 7.95
C ALA A 136 -13.28 19.68 6.67
N THR A 137 -14.60 19.69 6.47
CA THR A 137 -15.22 19.23 5.22
C THR A 137 -14.78 20.11 4.05
N GLN A 138 -14.77 21.43 4.25
CA GLN A 138 -14.30 22.39 3.26
C GLN A 138 -12.80 22.25 2.98
N PHE A 139 -11.99 21.99 4.02
CA PHE A 139 -10.57 21.69 3.89
C PHE A 139 -10.33 20.45 3.04
N LEU A 140 -10.96 19.32 3.37
CA LEU A 140 -10.75 18.07 2.65
C LEU A 140 -11.19 18.21 1.20
N ARG A 141 -12.27 18.95 0.93
CA ARG A 141 -12.67 19.33 -0.42
C ARG A 141 -11.59 20.13 -1.13
N ALA A 142 -11.00 21.14 -0.49
CA ALA A 142 -9.95 21.95 -1.09
C ALA A 142 -8.66 21.15 -1.39
N VAL A 143 -8.33 20.14 -0.57
CA VAL A 143 -7.23 19.21 -0.85
C VAL A 143 -7.54 18.34 -2.07
N CYS A 144 -8.75 17.77 -2.15
CA CYS A 144 -9.14 16.87 -3.23
C CYS A 144 -9.43 17.58 -4.56
N ALA A 145 -9.82 18.85 -4.53
CA ALA A 145 -10.26 19.62 -5.70
C ALA A 145 -9.12 20.14 -6.60
N ARG A 146 -7.87 19.76 -6.35
CA ARG A 146 -6.73 20.36 -7.04
C ARG A 146 -6.42 19.66 -8.36
N PRO A 147 -6.09 20.43 -9.41
CA PRO A 147 -5.63 19.85 -10.66
C PRO A 147 -4.36 19.02 -10.43
N ALA A 148 -4.19 17.99 -11.25
CA ALA A 148 -3.00 17.14 -11.23
C ALA A 148 -1.73 18.00 -11.29
N ALA A 149 -0.96 17.96 -10.21
CA ALA A 149 0.27 18.70 -10.07
C ALA A 149 1.47 17.81 -10.40
N GLY A 150 2.49 18.39 -11.03
CA GLY A 150 3.72 17.67 -11.37
C GLY A 150 4.51 17.24 -10.13
N PRO A 151 5.39 16.23 -10.25
CA PRO A 151 6.26 15.80 -9.16
C PRO A 151 7.08 16.97 -8.60
N GLY A 152 7.20 17.05 -7.27
CA GLY A 152 7.95 18.10 -6.58
C GLY A 152 7.23 19.45 -6.46
N ALA A 153 6.07 19.64 -7.09
CA ALA A 153 5.30 20.87 -6.99
C ALA A 153 4.85 21.15 -5.55
N GLU A 154 4.93 22.41 -5.13
CA GLU A 154 4.36 22.87 -3.87
C GLU A 154 2.93 23.37 -4.09
N LEU A 155 2.00 22.79 -3.36
CA LEU A 155 0.58 23.07 -3.41
C LEU A 155 0.19 23.86 -2.17
N VAL A 156 0.01 25.17 -2.35
CA VAL A 156 -0.51 26.06 -1.31
C VAL A 156 -2.04 26.06 -1.36
N ILE A 157 -2.67 25.54 -0.31
CA ILE A 157 -4.13 25.44 -0.18
C ILE A 157 -4.62 26.63 0.64
N PRO A 158 -5.36 27.59 0.05
CA PRO A 158 -5.92 28.70 0.80
C PRO A 158 -7.06 28.21 1.69
N LEU A 159 -7.13 28.71 2.92
CA LEU A 159 -8.15 28.38 3.91
C LEU A 159 -8.92 29.66 4.26
N PRO A 160 -9.82 30.13 3.38
CA PRO A 160 -10.49 31.42 3.54
C PRO A 160 -11.43 31.46 4.76
N TRP A 161 -11.85 30.29 5.26
CA TRP A 161 -12.59 30.12 6.51
C TRP A 161 -11.70 29.98 7.75
N HIS A 162 -10.42 30.35 7.67
CA HIS A 162 -9.59 30.48 8.86
C HIS A 162 -10.22 31.46 9.85
N VAL A 163 -10.08 31.19 11.14
CA VAL A 163 -10.59 32.07 12.20
C VAL A 163 -9.42 32.90 12.73
N PRO A 164 -9.39 34.23 12.50
CA PRO A 164 -8.32 35.09 13.01
C PRO A 164 -8.17 34.98 14.53
N GLY A 165 -6.94 34.90 15.02
CA GLY A 165 -6.65 34.74 16.45
C GLY A 165 -6.72 33.29 16.97
N THR A 166 -7.01 32.32 16.11
CA THR A 166 -6.81 30.89 16.40
C THR A 166 -5.50 30.40 15.80
N GLY A 167 -5.01 29.22 16.23
CA GLY A 167 -3.87 28.55 15.59
C GLY A 167 -4.19 27.94 14.21
N PHE A 168 -5.34 28.30 13.60
CA PHE A 168 -5.76 27.80 12.30
C PHE A 168 -4.98 28.51 11.18
N PRO A 169 -4.22 27.78 10.35
CA PRO A 169 -3.41 28.40 9.32
C PRO A 169 -4.32 29.01 8.24
N SER A 170 -3.96 30.20 7.74
CA SER A 170 -4.64 30.84 6.60
C SER A 170 -4.37 30.12 5.26
N GLU A 171 -3.27 29.37 5.21
CA GLU A 171 -2.85 28.56 4.07
C GLU A 171 -2.07 27.33 4.52
N LEU A 172 -2.16 26.25 3.74
CA LEU A 172 -1.37 25.05 3.97
C LEU A 172 -0.52 24.73 2.74
N ALA A 173 0.80 24.72 2.90
CA ALA A 173 1.72 24.25 1.87
C ALA A 173 1.93 22.74 1.98
N LEU A 174 1.66 22.02 0.90
CA LEU A 174 1.89 20.58 0.77
C LEU A 174 2.78 20.31 -0.44
N LYS A 175 3.82 19.49 -0.28
CA LYS A 175 4.73 19.14 -1.38
C LYS A 175 4.29 17.83 -2.04
N VAL A 176 4.16 17.83 -3.37
CA VAL A 176 3.93 16.62 -4.17
C VAL A 176 5.24 15.81 -4.21
N PRO A 177 5.23 14.49 -3.94
CA PRO A 177 6.44 13.67 -3.98
C PRO A 177 7.16 13.72 -5.35
N GLU A 178 8.50 13.72 -5.35
CA GLU A 178 9.33 13.90 -6.57
C GLU A 178 9.31 12.71 -7.56
N GLY A 179 8.65 11.59 -7.21
CA GLY A 179 8.40 10.45 -8.11
C GLY A 179 6.92 10.23 -8.43
N ALA A 180 6.07 11.24 -8.23
CA ALA A 180 4.63 11.23 -8.50
C ALA A 180 4.27 11.21 -10.00
N ALA A 181 5.13 10.69 -10.88
CA ALA A 181 4.80 10.59 -12.30
C ALA A 181 3.56 9.69 -12.47
N ALA A 182 2.54 10.21 -13.16
CA ALA A 182 1.35 9.44 -13.50
C ALA A 182 1.77 8.16 -14.25
N GLY A 183 1.50 7.00 -13.68
CA GLY A 183 1.82 5.69 -14.28
C GLY A 183 3.01 4.95 -13.67
N ALA A 184 3.81 5.56 -12.79
CA ALA A 184 4.76 4.81 -11.98
C ALA A 184 3.95 4.04 -10.91
N GLY A 185 3.69 2.75 -11.16
CA GLY A 185 2.88 1.92 -10.27
C GLY A 185 3.36 1.95 -8.82
N HIS A 186 2.49 1.57 -7.88
CA HIS A 186 2.72 1.61 -6.42
C HIS A 186 4.07 1.04 -5.95
N ALA A 187 4.69 0.12 -6.72
CA ALA A 187 5.98 -0.47 -6.41
C ALA A 187 7.19 0.48 -6.60
N ALA A 188 7.09 1.47 -7.50
CA ALA A 188 8.16 2.43 -7.81
C ALA A 188 8.13 3.70 -6.94
N ASN A 189 7.19 3.78 -6.01
CA ASN A 189 6.86 5.01 -5.31
C ASN A 189 7.93 5.38 -4.27
N PRO A 190 8.63 6.52 -4.42
CA PRO A 190 9.69 6.93 -3.49
C PRO A 190 9.16 7.37 -2.11
N ASP A 191 7.85 7.56 -1.99
CA ASP A 191 7.18 8.00 -0.75
C ASP A 191 6.87 6.83 0.21
N VAL A 192 7.15 5.59 -0.22
CA VAL A 192 6.99 4.39 0.60
C VAL A 192 8.14 4.28 1.61
N ARG A 193 7.79 4.16 2.89
CA ARG A 193 8.73 3.98 4.00
C ARG A 193 9.00 2.49 4.21
N PHE A 194 10.25 2.06 4.12
CA PHE A 194 10.68 0.69 4.38
C PHE A 194 10.99 0.43 5.84
N ALA A 195 11.18 1.49 6.63
CA ALA A 195 11.51 1.37 8.05
C ALA A 195 10.55 0.43 8.83
N PRO A 196 9.21 0.53 8.69
CA PRO A 196 8.31 -0.41 9.38
C PRO A 196 8.67 -1.86 9.07
N LEU A 197 8.78 -2.25 7.80
CA LEU A 197 9.13 -3.63 7.45
C LEU A 197 10.47 -4.12 8.03
N MET A 198 11.48 -3.25 8.12
CA MET A 198 12.84 -3.65 8.49
C MET A 198 13.14 -3.65 9.98
N PHE A 199 12.46 -2.82 10.77
CA PHE A 199 12.82 -2.55 12.18
C PHE A 199 11.93 -3.25 13.21
N HIS A 200 11.01 -4.11 12.75
CA HIS A 200 10.32 -5.04 13.64
C HIS A 200 11.20 -6.24 14.03
N ILE A 201 10.70 -6.99 15.01
CA ILE A 201 11.43 -8.05 15.72
C ILE A 201 11.99 -9.14 14.78
N GLY A 202 11.48 -9.27 13.54
CA GLY A 202 11.95 -10.23 12.53
C GLY A 202 13.24 -9.87 11.77
N GLY A 203 13.65 -8.60 11.76
CA GLY A 203 14.90 -8.12 11.13
C GLY A 203 15.11 -8.50 9.65
N VAL A 204 16.38 -8.55 9.22
CA VAL A 204 16.76 -8.81 7.81
C VAL A 204 16.33 -10.20 7.34
N HIS A 205 16.42 -11.23 8.18
CA HIS A 205 16.11 -12.59 7.76
C HIS A 205 14.63 -12.79 7.44
N ALA A 206 13.73 -12.27 8.28
CA ALA A 206 12.30 -12.25 8.00
C ALA A 206 12.00 -11.46 6.72
N THR A 207 12.66 -10.32 6.53
CA THR A 207 12.53 -9.49 5.32
C THR A 207 12.93 -10.25 4.05
N LEU A 208 14.02 -11.03 4.10
CA LEU A 208 14.47 -11.86 2.98
C LEU A 208 13.53 -13.04 2.70
N ALA A 209 13.01 -13.67 3.74
CA ALA A 209 12.03 -14.76 3.60
C ALA A 209 10.73 -14.25 2.98
N LEU A 210 10.25 -13.08 3.43
CA LEU A 210 9.10 -12.38 2.84
C LEU A 210 9.38 -12.03 1.38
N PHE A 211 10.55 -11.44 1.09
CA PHE A 211 10.92 -11.10 -0.28
C PHE A 211 10.93 -12.32 -1.19
N ALA A 212 11.44 -13.46 -0.73
CA ALA A 212 11.36 -14.71 -1.47
C ALA A 212 9.89 -15.10 -1.73
N ALA A 213 9.06 -15.16 -0.69
CA ALA A 213 7.64 -15.51 -0.84
C ALA A 213 6.90 -14.61 -1.85
N LEU A 214 7.22 -13.32 -1.87
CA LEU A 214 6.66 -12.38 -2.84
C LEU A 214 7.14 -12.64 -4.27
N VAL A 215 8.45 -12.87 -4.47
CA VAL A 215 9.02 -13.17 -5.80
C VAL A 215 8.41 -14.43 -6.41
N PHE A 216 8.05 -15.42 -5.59
CA PHE A 216 7.37 -16.65 -6.02
C PHE A 216 5.84 -16.56 -6.01
N GLU A 217 5.26 -15.36 -5.89
CA GLU A 217 3.80 -15.16 -5.87
C GLU A 217 3.08 -16.06 -4.86
N ARG A 218 3.62 -16.18 -3.63
CA ARG A 218 2.94 -16.91 -2.56
C ARG A 218 1.74 -16.14 -2.01
N ARG A 219 0.91 -16.83 -1.24
CA ARG A 219 -0.14 -16.23 -0.41
C ARG A 219 0.52 -15.65 0.84
N VAL A 220 0.52 -14.34 1.01
CA VAL A 220 1.31 -13.62 2.03
C VAL A 220 0.39 -12.83 2.96
N VAL A 221 0.53 -13.07 4.26
CA VAL A 221 -0.08 -12.30 5.35
C VAL A 221 1.00 -11.69 6.24
N LEU A 222 0.96 -10.39 6.42
CA LEU A 222 1.64 -9.69 7.50
C LEU A 222 0.62 -9.43 8.60
N SER A 223 0.95 -9.64 9.87
CA SER A 223 0.08 -9.25 10.99
C SER A 223 0.77 -8.31 11.96
N GLY A 224 -0.01 -7.49 12.67
CA GLY A 224 0.52 -6.60 13.69
C GLY A 224 -0.56 -5.85 14.45
N SER A 225 -0.21 -5.37 15.63
CA SER A 225 -1.08 -4.62 16.53
C SER A 225 -1.19 -3.14 16.17
N ASP A 226 -0.11 -2.55 15.64
CA ASP A 226 -0.09 -1.17 15.15
C ASP A 226 -0.46 -1.11 13.66
N LEU A 227 -1.63 -0.55 13.35
CA LEU A 227 -2.14 -0.42 11.98
C LEU A 227 -1.26 0.50 11.11
N THR A 228 -0.61 1.50 11.71
CA THR A 228 0.29 2.44 11.01
C THR A 228 1.47 1.67 10.45
N THR A 229 2.12 0.92 11.33
CA THR A 229 3.20 0.00 11.00
C THR A 229 2.78 -1.06 9.98
N LEU A 230 1.64 -1.72 10.21
CA LEU A 230 1.22 -2.86 9.41
C LEU A 230 0.95 -2.47 7.95
N SER A 231 0.14 -1.43 7.73
CA SER A 231 -0.15 -0.94 6.38
C SER A 231 1.11 -0.48 5.66
N ALA A 232 2.01 0.23 6.35
CA ALA A 232 3.26 0.69 5.78
C ALA A 232 4.21 -0.47 5.44
N ALA A 233 4.29 -1.51 6.28
CA ALA A 233 5.10 -2.70 6.01
C ALA A 233 4.58 -3.47 4.79
N VAL A 234 3.26 -3.57 4.58
CA VAL A 234 2.69 -4.20 3.38
C VAL A 234 2.98 -3.37 2.12
N HIS A 235 2.90 -2.04 2.20
CA HIS A 235 3.31 -1.18 1.09
C HIS A 235 4.81 -1.30 0.78
N ALA A 236 5.66 -1.37 1.79
CA ALA A 236 7.10 -1.59 1.65
C ALA A 236 7.41 -2.96 1.01
N ALA A 237 6.69 -4.00 1.42
CA ALA A 237 6.79 -5.34 0.83
C ALA A 237 6.45 -5.30 -0.68
N ASN A 238 5.38 -4.62 -1.06
CA ASN A 238 5.03 -4.41 -2.47
C ASN A 238 6.06 -3.55 -3.23
N ALA A 239 6.62 -2.52 -2.59
CA ALA A 239 7.67 -1.67 -3.18
C ALA A 239 9.01 -2.40 -3.36
N ALA A 240 9.30 -3.40 -2.52
CA ALA A 240 10.49 -4.24 -2.66
C ALA A 240 10.52 -5.03 -3.98
N LEU A 241 9.37 -5.21 -4.65
CA LEU A 241 9.24 -5.95 -5.91
C LEU A 241 9.70 -5.17 -7.14
N TYR A 242 9.85 -3.83 -7.06
CA TYR A 242 10.19 -3.02 -8.22
C TYR A 242 11.52 -3.49 -8.86
N PRO A 243 11.54 -3.78 -10.19
CA PRO A 243 10.64 -3.28 -11.23
C PRO A 243 9.41 -4.15 -11.54
N LEU A 244 9.19 -5.25 -10.82
CA LEU A 244 7.93 -5.99 -10.89
C LEU A 244 6.85 -5.24 -10.11
N ALA A 245 5.58 -5.49 -10.46
CA ALA A 245 4.43 -4.98 -9.73
C ALA A 245 3.52 -6.13 -9.34
N TRP A 246 3.10 -6.22 -8.09
CA TRP A 246 2.18 -7.26 -7.62
C TRP A 246 0.84 -7.19 -8.37
N GLN A 247 0.49 -8.27 -9.08
CA GLN A 247 -0.69 -8.31 -9.96
C GLN A 247 -1.92 -8.96 -9.31
N HIS A 248 -1.76 -9.53 -8.11
CA HIS A 248 -2.82 -10.29 -7.45
C HIS A 248 -3.55 -9.44 -6.39
N ILE A 249 -4.36 -10.10 -5.55
CA ILE A 249 -5.09 -9.45 -4.46
C ILE A 249 -4.10 -8.71 -3.56
N PHE A 250 -4.40 -7.44 -3.28
CA PHE A 250 -3.57 -6.56 -2.47
C PHE A 250 -4.45 -5.78 -1.51
N LEU A 251 -4.33 -6.09 -0.22
CA LEU A 251 -5.09 -5.45 0.86
C LEU A 251 -4.12 -5.05 1.98
N PRO A 252 -3.54 -3.82 1.95
CA PRO A 252 -2.63 -3.34 2.99
C PRO A 252 -3.18 -3.45 4.40
N LEU A 253 -4.50 -3.31 4.54
CA LEU A 253 -5.27 -3.64 5.73
C LEU A 253 -6.57 -4.31 5.32
N MET A 254 -6.77 -5.52 5.83
CA MET A 254 -7.98 -6.31 5.63
C MET A 254 -9.02 -5.98 6.70
N PRO A 255 -10.25 -5.60 6.31
CA PRO A 255 -11.36 -5.52 7.24
C PRO A 255 -11.82 -6.91 7.71
N ALA A 256 -12.32 -7.00 8.93
CA ALA A 256 -12.72 -8.26 9.56
C ALA A 256 -13.76 -9.05 8.74
N GLY A 257 -14.70 -8.36 8.09
CA GLY A 257 -15.71 -8.99 7.23
C GLY A 257 -15.15 -9.63 5.95
N PHE A 258 -13.86 -9.48 5.67
CA PHE A 258 -13.18 -10.02 4.48
C PHE A 258 -12.24 -11.18 4.83
N ILE A 259 -12.24 -11.66 6.08
CA ILE A 259 -11.26 -12.66 6.51
C ILE A 259 -11.33 -13.97 5.72
N ASP A 260 -12.53 -14.35 5.25
CA ASP A 260 -12.73 -15.54 4.42
C ASP A 260 -11.99 -15.46 3.07
N TYR A 261 -11.63 -14.26 2.60
CA TYR A 261 -10.81 -14.13 1.39
C TYR A 261 -9.41 -14.72 1.55
N LEU A 262 -8.94 -14.98 2.78
CA LEU A 262 -7.67 -15.68 3.01
C LEU A 262 -7.72 -17.16 2.59
N THR A 263 -8.90 -17.74 2.34
CA THR A 263 -9.03 -19.09 1.77
C THR A 263 -8.90 -19.12 0.25
N ALA A 264 -8.68 -17.95 -0.38
CA ALA A 264 -8.46 -17.86 -1.82
C ALA A 264 -7.26 -18.72 -2.27
N PRO A 265 -7.39 -19.47 -3.37
CA PRO A 265 -6.29 -20.28 -3.90
C PRO A 265 -5.26 -19.44 -4.67
N MET A 266 -5.67 -18.27 -5.17
CA MET A 266 -4.77 -17.35 -5.87
C MET A 266 -3.84 -16.61 -4.89
N PRO A 267 -2.67 -16.13 -5.37
CA PRO A 267 -1.77 -15.33 -4.55
C PRO A 267 -2.45 -14.08 -3.98
N PHE A 268 -1.99 -13.63 -2.83
CA PHE A 268 -2.44 -12.38 -2.22
C PHE A 268 -1.34 -11.79 -1.33
N LEU A 269 -1.40 -10.48 -1.12
CA LEU A 269 -0.57 -9.77 -0.16
C LEU A 269 -1.49 -8.96 0.75
N VAL A 270 -1.57 -9.37 2.02
CA VAL A 270 -2.55 -8.87 2.98
C VAL A 270 -1.88 -8.41 4.27
N GLY A 271 -2.32 -7.28 4.81
CA GLY A 271 -2.09 -6.90 6.20
C GLY A 271 -3.30 -7.24 7.07
N LEU A 272 -3.08 -8.06 8.09
CA LEU A 272 -4.12 -8.55 9.00
C LEU A 272 -3.93 -7.96 10.40
N PRO A 273 -4.88 -7.13 10.90
CA PRO A 273 -4.85 -6.67 12.29
C PRO A 273 -4.67 -7.84 13.27
N ALA A 274 -3.83 -7.69 14.28
CA ALA A 274 -3.51 -8.77 15.23
C ALA A 274 -4.76 -9.41 15.88
N ALA A 275 -5.82 -8.61 16.10
CA ALA A 275 -7.11 -9.08 16.62
C ALA A 275 -7.77 -10.17 15.75
N LEU A 276 -7.46 -10.23 14.45
CA LEU A 276 -8.03 -11.19 13.50
C LEU A 276 -7.16 -12.44 13.28
N VAL A 277 -5.94 -12.46 13.81
CA VAL A 277 -5.03 -13.63 13.70
C VAL A 277 -5.64 -14.91 14.28
N PRO A 278 -6.34 -14.91 15.44
CA PRO A 278 -7.00 -16.11 15.95
C PRO A 278 -8.04 -16.66 14.98
N ALA A 279 -8.80 -15.80 14.31
CA ALA A 279 -9.80 -16.20 13.33
C ALA A 279 -9.15 -16.76 12.06
N MET A 280 -8.04 -16.16 11.57
CA MET A 280 -7.25 -16.71 10.46
C MET A 280 -6.76 -18.14 10.75
N LYS A 281 -6.30 -18.41 11.98
CA LYS A 281 -5.82 -19.76 12.37
C LYS A 281 -6.91 -20.83 12.35
N MET A 282 -8.18 -20.44 12.36
CA MET A 282 -9.33 -21.35 12.26
C MET A 282 -9.76 -21.63 10.81
N LEU A 283 -9.27 -20.84 9.85
CA LEU A 283 -9.56 -21.04 8.44
C LEU A 283 -8.74 -22.21 7.87
N PRO A 284 -9.25 -22.92 6.85
CA PRO A 284 -8.51 -23.97 6.15
C PRO A 284 -7.49 -23.37 5.17
N CYS A 285 -6.56 -22.56 5.69
CA CYS A 285 -5.52 -21.90 4.92
C CYS A 285 -4.25 -22.77 4.93
N GLU A 286 -3.97 -23.46 3.82
CA GLU A 286 -2.69 -24.14 3.61
C GLU A 286 -1.68 -23.21 2.92
N GLU A 287 -0.38 -23.45 3.10
CA GLU A 287 0.73 -22.78 2.40
C GLU A 287 0.65 -21.24 2.33
N VAL A 288 0.28 -20.59 3.44
CA VAL A 288 0.34 -19.13 3.59
C VAL A 288 1.67 -18.74 4.24
N PHE A 289 2.38 -17.80 3.61
CA PHE A 289 3.47 -17.10 4.27
C PHE A 289 2.89 -16.12 5.31
N HIS A 290 3.08 -16.39 6.59
CA HIS A 290 2.69 -15.49 7.67
C HIS A 290 3.94 -14.87 8.31
N LEU A 291 3.98 -13.55 8.43
CA LEU A 291 4.95 -12.79 9.23
C LEU A 291 4.22 -11.95 10.27
N ASP A 292 4.50 -12.19 11.54
CA ASP A 292 4.01 -11.39 12.65
C ASP A 292 5.03 -10.27 12.98
N LEU A 293 4.63 -9.02 12.79
CA LEU A 293 5.45 -7.83 13.03
C LEU A 293 5.63 -7.55 14.52
N ASP A 294 4.74 -8.04 15.39
CA ASP A 294 4.83 -7.84 16.83
C ASP A 294 5.83 -8.81 17.48
N THR A 295 5.94 -10.04 16.96
CA THR A 295 6.80 -11.09 17.53
C THR A 295 8.03 -11.40 16.68
N GLY A 296 8.02 -11.03 15.40
CA GLY A 296 9.05 -11.39 14.43
C GLY A 296 8.98 -12.84 13.97
N GLU A 297 7.98 -13.62 14.41
CA GLU A 297 7.78 -14.99 13.96
C GLU A 297 7.32 -15.02 12.51
N TYR A 298 7.89 -15.92 11.71
CA TYR A 298 7.49 -16.09 10.32
C TYR A 298 7.54 -17.55 9.88
N THR A 299 6.62 -17.91 8.99
CA THR A 299 6.71 -19.15 8.23
C THR A 299 7.75 -19.01 7.12
N CYS A 300 8.48 -20.07 6.78
CA CYS A 300 9.47 -20.03 5.70
C CYS A 300 9.18 -21.12 4.68
N PHE A 301 9.44 -20.83 3.40
CA PHE A 301 9.49 -21.80 2.31
C PHE A 301 10.95 -21.97 1.89
N PRO A 302 11.69 -22.96 2.44
CA PRO A 302 13.12 -23.10 2.17
C PRO A 302 13.44 -23.26 0.68
N GLY A 303 12.59 -23.97 -0.07
CA GLY A 303 12.75 -24.14 -1.52
C GLY A 303 12.73 -22.82 -2.29
N ASP A 304 11.91 -21.85 -1.86
CA ASP A 304 11.84 -20.53 -2.47
C ASP A 304 13.16 -19.77 -2.23
N LEU A 305 13.62 -19.74 -0.97
CA LEU A 305 14.87 -19.06 -0.60
C LEU A 305 16.10 -19.70 -1.25
N GLU A 306 16.13 -21.03 -1.36
CA GLU A 306 17.20 -21.78 -2.02
C GLU A 306 17.25 -21.56 -3.54
N SER A 307 16.09 -21.30 -4.15
CA SER A 307 15.96 -20.97 -5.56
C SER A 307 16.46 -19.57 -5.89
N LEU A 308 16.59 -18.67 -4.91
CA LEU A 308 17.14 -17.34 -5.14
C LEU A 308 18.68 -17.36 -5.38
N PRO A 309 19.21 -16.53 -6.30
CA PRO A 309 20.63 -16.44 -6.60
C PRO A 309 21.48 -15.98 -5.40
N THR A 310 22.46 -16.80 -4.99
CA THR A 310 23.24 -16.57 -3.76
C THR A 310 23.96 -15.22 -3.73
N ARG A 311 24.63 -14.81 -4.81
CA ARG A 311 25.40 -13.55 -4.83
C ARG A 311 24.48 -12.32 -4.74
N PRO A 312 23.41 -12.19 -5.57
CA PRO A 312 22.41 -11.14 -5.38
C PRO A 312 21.78 -11.11 -3.99
N VAL A 313 21.39 -12.28 -3.43
CA VAL A 313 20.80 -12.35 -2.07
C VAL A 313 21.79 -11.87 -1.01
N ARG A 314 23.05 -12.32 -1.05
CA ARG A 314 24.07 -11.86 -0.10
C ARG A 314 24.33 -10.36 -0.19
N ALA A 315 24.34 -9.81 -1.40
CA ALA A 315 24.50 -8.37 -1.59
C ALA A 315 23.31 -7.58 -1.04
N LEU A 316 22.08 -8.07 -1.25
CA LEU A 316 20.87 -7.51 -0.66
C LEU A 316 20.94 -7.58 0.87
N GLN A 317 21.20 -8.75 1.43
CA GLN A 317 21.34 -8.97 2.87
C GLN A 317 22.34 -8.00 3.50
N ALA A 318 23.56 -7.90 2.94
CA ALA A 318 24.59 -7.01 3.47
C ALA A 318 24.19 -5.53 3.41
N ALA A 319 23.47 -5.13 2.35
CA ALA A 319 22.95 -3.76 2.25
C ALA A 319 21.88 -3.48 3.32
N LEU A 320 20.95 -4.41 3.53
CA LEU A 320 19.91 -4.30 4.56
C LEU A 320 20.50 -4.28 5.98
N GLU A 321 21.47 -5.15 6.28
CA GLU A 321 22.17 -5.19 7.56
C GLU A 321 22.96 -3.89 7.84
N SER A 322 23.55 -3.30 6.80
CA SER A 322 24.23 -2.00 6.90
C SER A 322 23.25 -0.89 7.28
N GLN A 323 22.06 -0.88 6.68
CA GLN A 323 21.01 0.08 7.02
C GLN A 323 20.49 -0.12 8.45
N MET A 324 20.44 -1.35 8.96
CA MET A 324 20.02 -1.61 10.34
C MET A 324 21.04 -1.15 11.38
N LYS A 325 22.34 -1.20 11.06
CA LYS A 325 23.42 -0.75 11.96
C LYS A 325 23.58 0.77 11.97
N GLY A 326 23.18 1.45 10.90
CA GLY A 326 23.20 2.91 10.81
C GLY A 326 22.11 3.55 11.67
N GLY A 327 22.44 4.59 12.44
CA GLY A 327 21.48 5.30 13.29
C GLY A 327 20.42 6.13 12.54
N ARG A 328 20.54 6.27 11.21
CA ARG A 328 19.53 6.88 10.34
C ARG A 328 19.39 6.02 9.09
N HIS A 329 18.18 5.53 8.87
CA HIS A 329 17.86 4.66 7.74
C HIS A 329 17.53 5.48 6.51
N ASP A 330 17.99 5.03 5.36
CA ASP A 330 17.73 5.63 4.07
C ASP A 330 16.83 4.70 3.25
N ASP A 331 15.53 5.02 3.21
CA ASP A 331 14.52 4.28 2.45
C ASP A 331 14.90 4.19 0.96
N ALA A 332 15.56 5.20 0.39
CA ALA A 332 16.00 5.17 -1.00
C ALA A 332 17.15 4.18 -1.21
N ALA A 333 18.07 4.06 -0.24
CA ALA A 333 19.13 3.07 -0.25
C ALA A 333 18.60 1.64 -0.10
N ILE A 334 17.60 1.44 0.75
CA ILE A 334 16.90 0.14 0.91
C ILE A 334 16.23 -0.26 -0.41
N ALA A 335 15.43 0.65 -0.99
CA ALA A 335 14.80 0.42 -2.29
C ALA A 335 15.83 0.16 -3.41
N ALA A 336 16.98 0.86 -3.38
CA ALA A 336 18.07 0.62 -4.32
C ALA A 336 18.69 -0.78 -4.19
N ALA A 337 18.75 -1.34 -2.99
CA ALA A 337 19.26 -2.69 -2.76
C ALA A 337 18.37 -3.74 -3.42
N PHE A 338 17.04 -3.63 -3.27
CA PHE A 338 16.08 -4.50 -3.96
C PHE A 338 16.14 -4.33 -5.49
N ARG A 339 16.21 -3.08 -5.98
CA ARG A 339 16.41 -2.81 -7.41
C ARG A 339 17.68 -3.46 -7.96
N ARG A 340 18.77 -3.43 -7.21
CA ARG A 340 20.04 -4.05 -7.60
C ARG A 340 19.91 -5.57 -7.71
N PHE A 341 19.13 -6.20 -6.82
CA PHE A 341 18.82 -7.63 -6.93
C PHE A 341 18.17 -7.93 -8.30
N PHE A 342 17.08 -7.26 -8.65
CA PHE A 342 16.40 -7.47 -9.94
C PHE A 342 17.24 -7.07 -11.14
N SER A 343 17.98 -5.96 -11.07
CA SER A 343 18.86 -5.52 -12.16
C SER A 343 19.94 -6.56 -12.47
N SER A 344 20.43 -7.26 -11.45
CA SER A 344 21.44 -8.31 -11.60
C SER A 344 20.89 -9.65 -12.10
N THR A 345 19.60 -9.91 -11.88
CA THR A 345 18.95 -11.19 -12.19
C THR A 345 18.12 -11.12 -13.48
N LEU A 346 17.24 -10.13 -13.58
CA LEU A 346 16.37 -9.92 -14.73
C LEU A 346 17.01 -9.05 -15.81
N GLY A 347 17.90 -8.12 -15.45
CA GLY A 347 18.50 -7.16 -16.39
C GLY A 347 19.03 -7.72 -17.72
N PRO A 348 19.64 -8.93 -17.77
CA PRO A 348 20.09 -9.52 -19.03
C PRO A 348 18.99 -9.86 -20.05
N TYR A 349 17.69 -9.84 -19.69
CA TYR A 349 16.56 -10.17 -20.58
C TYR A 349 16.62 -9.43 -21.92
N ARG A 350 17.11 -8.18 -21.93
CA ARG A 350 17.22 -7.34 -23.13
C ARG A 350 17.99 -7.98 -24.27
N ARG A 351 18.96 -8.86 -23.98
CA ARG A 351 19.79 -9.55 -24.98
C ARG A 351 19.07 -10.71 -25.65
N HIS A 352 17.88 -11.06 -25.17
CA HIS A 352 17.07 -12.19 -25.62
C HIS A 352 15.72 -11.72 -26.18
N VAL A 353 15.58 -10.41 -26.43
CA VAL A 353 14.44 -9.86 -27.15
C VAL A 353 14.67 -10.05 -28.64
N VAL A 354 13.67 -10.58 -29.34
CA VAL A 354 13.71 -10.93 -30.75
C VAL A 354 12.61 -10.16 -31.48
N SER A 355 12.88 -9.72 -32.70
CA SER A 355 11.88 -9.10 -33.56
C SER A 355 11.01 -10.15 -34.25
N GLU A 356 9.70 -9.92 -34.33
CA GLU A 356 8.78 -10.79 -35.07
C GLU A 356 9.12 -10.88 -36.57
N GLY A 357 9.86 -9.90 -37.10
CA GLY A 357 10.35 -9.93 -38.49
C GLY A 357 11.57 -10.83 -38.73
N GLU A 358 12.33 -11.18 -37.68
CA GLU A 358 13.54 -12.00 -37.79
C GLU A 358 13.24 -13.50 -37.67
N CYS A 359 12.28 -13.87 -36.82
CA CYS A 359 11.92 -15.25 -36.56
C CYS A 359 10.44 -15.37 -36.19
N GLU A 360 9.81 -16.49 -36.55
CA GLU A 360 8.42 -16.77 -36.20
C GLU A 360 8.26 -16.82 -34.67
N CYS A 361 7.39 -15.96 -34.14
CA CYS A 361 7.12 -15.89 -32.70
C CYS A 361 6.49 -17.21 -32.22
N PRO A 362 7.13 -17.94 -31.28
CA PRO A 362 6.59 -19.20 -30.77
C PRO A 362 5.22 -19.00 -30.08
N ARG A 363 4.35 -20.00 -30.19
CA ARG A 363 3.05 -19.96 -29.48
C ARG A 363 3.28 -19.91 -27.97
N GLY A 364 2.68 -18.92 -27.30
CA GLY A 364 2.83 -18.70 -25.86
C GLY A 364 4.05 -17.87 -25.46
N ALA A 365 4.82 -17.33 -26.42
CA ALA A 365 5.82 -16.33 -26.12
C ALA A 365 5.16 -15.04 -25.61
N ILE A 366 5.86 -14.33 -24.72
CA ILE A 366 5.43 -13.01 -24.27
C ILE A 366 5.85 -12.02 -25.35
N ALA A 367 4.87 -11.48 -26.08
CA ALA A 367 5.07 -10.55 -27.17
C ALA A 367 4.35 -9.22 -26.93
N ALA A 368 4.94 -8.12 -27.40
CA ALA A 368 4.34 -6.79 -27.44
C ALA A 368 5.08 -5.91 -28.45
N GLY A 369 4.35 -5.10 -29.22
CA GLY A 369 4.96 -4.09 -30.08
C GLY A 369 5.86 -4.65 -31.20
N GLY A 370 5.58 -5.85 -31.73
CA GLY A 370 6.40 -6.50 -32.76
C GLY A 370 7.68 -7.14 -32.23
N LEU A 371 7.85 -7.20 -30.90
CA LEU A 371 8.97 -7.82 -30.21
C LEU A 371 8.44 -8.96 -29.32
N TRP A 372 9.26 -9.99 -29.12
CA TRP A 372 8.98 -11.06 -28.16
C TRP A 372 10.24 -11.45 -27.39
N LEU A 373 10.07 -12.00 -26.19
CA LEU A 373 11.19 -12.47 -25.37
C LEU A 373 11.43 -13.97 -25.59
N ASP A 374 12.63 -14.33 -26.04
CA ASP A 374 13.11 -15.72 -26.03
C ASP A 374 13.44 -16.14 -24.61
N GLN A 375 12.42 -16.67 -23.94
CA GLN A 375 12.51 -17.12 -22.55
C GLN A 375 13.50 -18.28 -22.39
N ASP A 376 13.62 -19.16 -23.38
CA ASP A 376 14.53 -20.32 -23.37
C ASP A 376 15.97 -19.91 -23.45
N ALA A 377 16.31 -19.03 -24.40
CA ALA A 377 17.64 -18.44 -24.46
C ALA A 377 17.97 -17.63 -23.19
N PHE A 378 16.99 -16.89 -22.65
CA PHE A 378 17.20 -16.09 -21.45
C PHE A 378 17.50 -16.94 -20.20
N VAL A 379 16.71 -18.00 -19.97
CA VAL A 379 16.97 -18.96 -18.88
C VAL A 379 18.31 -19.65 -19.08
N ALA A 380 18.61 -20.12 -20.30
CA ALA A 380 19.87 -20.80 -20.61
C ALA A 380 21.10 -19.92 -20.33
N ALA A 381 20.99 -18.61 -20.57
CA ALA A 381 22.01 -17.60 -20.30
C ALA A 381 22.17 -17.22 -18.81
N GLY A 382 21.33 -17.76 -17.92
CA GLY A 382 21.43 -17.53 -16.48
C GLY A 382 22.82 -17.85 -15.91
N ALA A 383 23.42 -16.89 -15.21
CA ALA A 383 24.82 -16.94 -14.78
C ALA A 383 25.15 -18.08 -13.79
N THR A 384 24.17 -18.56 -13.03
CA THR A 384 24.34 -19.64 -12.05
C THR A 384 23.15 -20.59 -12.09
N ARG A 385 23.30 -21.83 -11.59
CA ARG A 385 22.18 -22.79 -11.48
C ARG A 385 20.98 -22.19 -10.75
N ARG A 386 21.18 -21.45 -9.66
CA ARG A 386 20.10 -20.79 -8.91
C ARG A 386 19.45 -19.65 -9.70
N THR A 387 20.22 -18.91 -10.49
CA THR A 387 19.64 -17.94 -11.43
C THR A 387 18.71 -18.61 -12.43
N LYS A 388 19.10 -19.77 -12.96
CA LYS A 388 18.23 -20.54 -13.87
C LYS A 388 16.95 -20.99 -13.17
N LEU A 389 17.06 -21.56 -11.97
CA LEU A 389 15.90 -21.97 -11.15
C LEU A 389 14.94 -20.81 -10.88
N LEU A 390 15.46 -19.63 -10.50
CA LEU A 390 14.63 -18.44 -10.31
C LEU A 390 13.93 -18.05 -11.61
N LEU A 391 14.68 -17.95 -12.72
CA LEU A 391 14.10 -17.54 -14.00
C LEU A 391 13.06 -18.55 -14.52
N GLU A 392 13.29 -19.85 -14.31
CA GLU A 392 12.34 -20.93 -14.61
C GLU A 392 11.07 -20.81 -13.76
N ALA A 393 11.22 -20.59 -12.45
CA ALA A 393 10.09 -20.44 -11.55
C ALA A 393 9.27 -19.16 -11.80
N MET A 394 9.90 -18.12 -12.34
CA MET A 394 9.20 -16.90 -12.77
C MET A 394 8.43 -17.07 -14.08
N ARG A 395 8.67 -18.15 -14.85
CA ARG A 395 7.88 -18.38 -16.07
C ARG A 395 6.43 -18.66 -15.73
N GLY A 396 5.52 -18.01 -16.45
CA GLY A 396 4.09 -18.16 -16.23
C GLY A 396 3.56 -17.46 -14.97
N THR A 397 4.40 -16.71 -14.25
CA THR A 397 3.93 -15.83 -13.18
C THR A 397 3.39 -14.52 -13.75
N GLN A 398 2.35 -13.99 -13.12
CA GLN A 398 1.66 -12.81 -13.64
C GLN A 398 2.55 -11.56 -13.58
N MET A 399 3.33 -11.41 -12.50
CA MET A 399 4.28 -10.31 -12.34
C MET A 399 5.35 -10.30 -13.44
N TYR A 400 5.88 -11.47 -13.80
CA TYR A 400 6.89 -11.59 -14.83
C TYR A 400 6.31 -11.29 -16.22
N GLU A 401 5.11 -11.82 -16.52
CA GLU A 401 4.44 -11.57 -17.79
C GLU A 401 4.17 -10.08 -18.03
N VAL A 402 3.60 -9.40 -17.02
CA VAL A 402 3.34 -7.96 -17.09
C VAL A 402 4.64 -7.17 -17.25
N PHE A 403 5.67 -7.49 -16.45
CA PHE A 403 6.97 -6.84 -16.56
C PHE A 403 7.57 -6.95 -17.97
N VAL A 404 7.59 -8.16 -18.55
CA VAL A 404 8.15 -8.38 -19.89
C VAL A 404 7.33 -7.62 -20.93
N ARG A 405 5.99 -7.74 -20.91
CA ARG A 405 5.10 -7.09 -21.87
C ARG A 405 5.26 -5.56 -21.86
N GLU A 406 5.28 -4.94 -20.68
CA GLU A 406 5.49 -3.50 -20.53
C GLU A 406 6.86 -3.06 -21.08
N ARG A 407 7.90 -3.86 -20.83
CA ARG A 407 9.25 -3.54 -21.32
C ARG A 407 9.38 -3.69 -22.82
N LEU A 408 8.75 -4.68 -23.43
CA LEU A 408 8.70 -4.85 -24.89
C LEU A 408 7.95 -3.68 -25.55
N ALA A 409 6.78 -3.32 -25.03
CA ALA A 409 6.00 -2.17 -25.53
C ALA A 409 6.76 -0.84 -25.40
N ALA A 410 7.49 -0.65 -24.30
CA ALA A 410 8.33 0.53 -24.11
C ALA A 410 9.52 0.58 -25.08
N MET A 411 10.07 -0.57 -25.48
CA MET A 411 11.15 -0.64 -26.48
C MET A 411 10.64 -0.29 -27.88
N SER A 412 9.47 -0.79 -28.28
CA SER A 412 8.88 -0.47 -29.58
C SER A 412 8.41 0.97 -29.69
N GLY A 413 7.90 1.56 -28.60
CA GLY A 413 7.48 2.96 -28.57
C GLY A 413 8.63 3.97 -28.61
N GLY A 414 9.86 3.56 -28.27
CA GLY A 414 11.05 4.39 -28.27
C GLY A 414 11.64 4.68 -29.66
N GLU A 415 11.27 3.92 -30.69
CA GLU A 415 11.74 4.14 -32.07
C GLU A 415 10.96 5.23 -32.83
N GLY A 416 9.91 5.81 -32.23
CA GLY A 416 9.07 6.85 -32.84
C GLY A 416 9.51 8.30 -32.61
N ASP A 417 10.43 8.57 -31.67
CA ASP A 417 10.78 9.94 -31.23
C ASP A 417 12.20 10.36 -31.65
N SER A 418 12.75 9.71 -32.66
CA SER A 418 14.01 10.07 -33.31
C SER A 418 13.87 9.94 -34.82
N LYS A 419 13.15 10.89 -35.43
CA LYS A 419 13.27 11.23 -36.85
C LYS A 419 13.02 12.70 -37.10
#